data_AF-A0A2M7YYS0-F1
#
_entry.id   AF-A0A2M7YYS0-F1
#
_cell.length_a   1.000
_cell.length_b   1.000
_cell.length_c   1.000
_cell.angle_alpha   90.00
_cell.angle_beta   90.00
_cell.angle_gamma   90.00
#
_symmetry.space_group_name_H-M   'P 1'
#
loop_
_entity.id
_entity.type
_entity.pdbx_description
1 polymer ?
#
loop_
_entity_poly.entity_id
_entity_poly.type
_entity_poly.pdbx_seq_one_letter_code
_entity_poly.pdbx_strand_id
1 'polypeptide(L)'
;MGNEHKWKANLRKVAFLKTFPGWLSSWEQGIGATIEQVLPIPDHAPHTVLLLSEDRFVVTPPVHDEPQMVTAGLMSARPHLESIYACAFTEYDHLTRLDQEVGHMAKLENILNAIDNNLERIPELKSRIQELVKQWDMESHRSQ
;
A
#
# COMPACT_ATOMS: atom_id res chain seq x y z
N MET A 1 -5.11 -4.90 49.32
CA MET A 1 -4.59 -3.52 49.26
C MET A 1 -3.41 -3.35 48.30
N GLY A 2 -2.40 -4.25 48.26
CA GLY A 2 -1.23 -4.09 47.38
C GLY A 2 -1.50 -4.04 45.86
N ASN A 3 -2.42 -4.87 45.35
CA ASN A 3 -2.76 -4.87 43.91
C ASN A 3 -3.44 -3.58 43.45
N GLU A 4 -4.31 -3.00 44.29
CA GLU A 4 -5.01 -1.75 43.95
C GLU A 4 -4.04 -0.56 43.94
N HIS A 5 -3.10 -0.50 44.88
CA HIS A 5 -2.06 0.52 44.92
C HIS A 5 -1.13 0.40 43.71
N LYS A 6 -0.71 -0.82 43.36
CA LYS A 6 0.11 -1.10 42.16
C LYS A 6 -0.62 -0.67 40.87
N TRP A 7 -1.92 -0.96 40.77
CA TRP A 7 -2.74 -0.55 39.63
C TRP A 7 -2.87 0.98 39.52
N LYS A 8 -3.21 1.67 40.63
CA LYS A 8 -3.28 3.15 40.67
C LYS A 8 -1.95 3.81 40.32
N ALA A 9 -0.84 3.26 40.83
CA ALA A 9 0.49 3.75 40.49
C ALA A 9 0.81 3.57 39.00
N ASN A 10 0.47 2.42 38.42
CA ASN A 10 0.66 2.18 36.99
C ASN A 10 -0.18 3.12 36.12
N LEU A 11 -1.43 3.39 36.51
CA LEU A 11 -2.28 4.36 35.81
C LEU A 11 -1.68 5.77 35.81
N ARG A 12 -1.21 6.24 36.97
CA ARG A 12 -0.55 7.56 37.08
C ARG A 12 0.70 7.64 36.20
N LYS A 13 1.51 6.57 36.18
CA LYS A 13 2.68 6.48 35.31
C LYS A 13 2.30 6.56 33.83
N VAL A 14 1.34 5.78 33.38
CA VAL A 14 0.87 5.78 31.98
C VAL A 14 0.29 7.14 31.59
N ALA A 15 -0.47 7.79 32.49
CA ALA A 15 -0.99 9.13 32.25
C ALA A 15 0.13 10.16 32.08
N PHE A 16 1.15 10.12 32.96
CA PHE A 16 2.30 11.01 32.87
C PHE A 16 3.10 10.82 31.57
N LEU A 17 3.28 9.59 31.11
CA LEU A 17 3.98 9.31 29.86
C LEU A 17 3.33 10.00 28.65
N LYS A 18 2.00 10.10 28.63
CA LYS A 18 1.26 10.80 27.56
C LYS A 18 1.43 12.32 27.59
N THR A 19 1.88 12.88 28.72
CA THR A 19 2.13 14.31 28.91
C THR A 19 3.62 14.60 29.07
N PHE A 20 4.49 13.65 28.70
CA PHE A 20 5.92 13.82 28.86
C PHE A 20 6.42 14.99 28.00
N PRO A 21 7.22 15.92 28.54
CA PRO A 21 7.74 17.05 27.75
C PRO A 21 8.48 16.57 26.50
N GLY A 22 8.14 17.14 25.34
CA GLY A 22 8.71 16.73 24.05
C GLY A 22 8.04 15.54 23.37
N TRP A 23 7.12 14.82 24.03
CA TRP A 23 6.35 13.76 23.40
C TRP A 23 5.40 14.31 22.33
N LEU A 24 5.52 13.81 21.10
CA LEU A 24 4.54 14.08 20.05
C LEU A 24 3.36 13.11 20.16
N SER A 25 2.16 13.65 20.44
CA SER A 25 0.94 12.84 20.46
C SER A 25 0.38 12.54 19.07
N SER A 26 0.85 13.26 18.05
CA SER A 26 0.52 13.02 16.64
C SER A 26 1.63 13.53 15.70
N TRP A 27 1.67 13.00 14.48
CA TRP A 27 2.72 13.36 13.50
C TRP A 27 2.62 14.80 13.00
N GLU A 28 1.42 15.38 12.99
CA GLU A 28 1.18 16.76 12.54
C GLU A 28 1.90 17.78 13.43
N GLN A 29 2.11 17.46 14.72
CA GLN A 29 2.89 18.29 15.63
C GLN A 29 4.38 18.33 15.26
N GLY A 30 4.85 17.35 14.48
CA GLY A 30 6.22 17.25 13.98
C GLY A 30 6.46 17.94 12.63
N ILE A 31 5.44 18.56 12.02
CA ILE A 31 5.61 19.25 10.72
C ILE A 31 6.67 20.36 10.87
N GLY A 32 7.65 20.35 9.96
CA GLY A 32 8.78 21.29 9.96
C GLY A 32 9.92 20.92 10.92
N ALA A 33 9.75 19.88 11.75
CA ALA A 33 10.83 19.38 12.60
C ALA A 33 11.88 18.63 11.77
N THR A 34 13.14 18.72 12.18
CA THR A 34 14.23 17.94 11.58
C THR A 34 14.50 16.70 12.42
N ILE A 35 14.74 15.55 11.80
CA ILE A 35 15.22 14.35 12.51
C ILE A 35 16.70 14.56 12.86
N GLU A 36 17.01 14.57 14.15
CA GLU A 36 18.36 14.72 14.67
C GLU A 36 19.02 13.37 14.96
N GLN A 37 18.26 12.40 15.48
CA GLN A 37 18.77 11.05 15.77
C GLN A 37 17.69 9.99 15.57
N VAL A 38 18.14 8.78 15.23
CA VAL A 38 17.32 7.56 15.16
C VAL A 38 17.90 6.56 16.14
N LEU A 39 17.13 6.20 17.16
CA LEU A 39 17.57 5.31 18.24
C LEU A 39 16.76 4.00 18.22
N PRO A 40 17.40 2.84 18.22
CA PRO A 40 16.70 1.57 18.38
C PRO A 40 16.11 1.48 19.79
N ILE A 41 14.96 0.82 19.92
CA ILE A 41 14.41 0.49 21.23
C ILE A 41 14.82 -0.96 21.56
N PRO A 42 15.70 -1.18 22.56
CA PRO A 42 16.07 -2.52 22.99
C PRO A 42 14.81 -3.34 23.32
N ASP A 43 14.80 -4.62 22.95
CA ASP A 43 13.72 -5.57 23.20
C ASP A 43 12.36 -5.24 22.55
N HIS A 44 12.29 -4.17 21.75
CA HIS A 44 11.05 -3.70 21.10
C HIS A 44 11.20 -3.49 19.59
N ALA A 45 12.07 -4.28 18.96
CA ALA A 45 12.13 -4.37 17.51
C ALA A 45 10.73 -4.71 16.94
N PRO A 46 10.31 -4.08 15.83
CA PRO A 46 11.09 -3.24 14.93
C PRO A 46 10.96 -1.72 15.18
N HIS A 47 10.51 -1.28 16.36
CA HIS A 47 10.24 0.14 16.63
C HIS A 47 11.50 0.94 16.91
N THR A 48 11.48 2.23 16.54
CA THR A 48 12.57 3.17 16.78
C THR A 48 12.05 4.47 17.39
N VAL A 49 12.91 5.17 18.10
CA VAL A 49 12.68 6.55 18.55
C VAL A 49 13.33 7.49 17.55
N LEU A 50 12.56 8.46 17.06
CA LEU A 50 13.11 9.62 16.38
C LEU A 50 13.24 10.76 17.37
N LEU A 51 14.44 11.29 17.53
CA LEU A 51 14.66 12.58 18.15
C LEU A 51 14.56 13.64 17.07
N LEU A 52 13.72 14.64 17.33
CA LEU A 52 13.40 15.74 16.45
C LEU A 52 13.93 17.03 17.07
N SER A 53 14.13 18.04 16.23
CA SER A 53 14.54 19.37 16.67
C SER A 53 13.62 19.93 17.77
N GLU A 54 14.22 20.72 18.67
CA GLU A 54 13.59 21.29 19.88
C GLU A 54 13.28 20.24 20.96
N ASP A 55 14.13 19.22 21.10
CA ASP A 55 14.02 18.15 22.11
C ASP A 55 12.69 17.38 22.05
N ARG A 56 12.09 17.31 20.85
CA ARG A 56 10.84 16.56 20.61
C ARG A 56 11.16 15.14 20.19
N PHE A 57 10.26 14.20 20.45
CA PHE A 57 10.47 12.82 20.05
C PHE A 57 9.16 12.06 19.82
N VAL A 58 9.28 10.99 19.03
CA VAL A 58 8.18 10.08 18.71
C VAL A 58 8.72 8.65 18.58
N VAL A 59 7.88 7.67 18.92
CA VAL A 59 8.14 6.26 18.60
C VAL A 59 7.45 5.94 17.27
N THR A 60 8.23 5.53 16.28
CA THR A 60 7.72 5.23 14.93
C THR A 60 7.75 3.72 14.65
N PRO A 61 6.80 3.20 13.84
CA PRO A 61 7.00 1.93 13.16
C PRO A 61 8.29 1.95 12.30
N PRO A 62 8.81 0.76 11.92
CA PRO A 62 9.96 0.67 11.04
C PRO A 62 9.69 1.25 9.66
N VAL A 63 10.78 1.57 8.95
CA VAL A 63 10.72 1.85 7.51
C VAL A 63 10.30 0.58 6.77
N HIS A 64 9.35 0.70 5.84
CA HIS A 64 8.89 -0.39 5.00
C HIS A 64 9.64 -0.41 3.67
N ASP A 65 10.07 -1.59 3.23
CA ASP A 65 10.67 -1.86 1.93
C ASP A 65 9.78 -2.75 1.04
N GLU A 66 8.66 -3.24 1.58
CA GLU A 66 7.69 -4.05 0.86
C GLU A 66 7.09 -3.27 -0.33
N PRO A 67 7.11 -3.80 -1.57
CA PRO A 67 6.68 -3.07 -2.75
C PRO A 67 5.28 -2.47 -2.65
N GLN A 68 4.32 -3.18 -2.06
CA GLN A 68 2.96 -2.68 -1.89
C GLN A 68 2.89 -1.43 -1.00
N MET A 69 3.63 -1.44 0.12
CA MET A 69 3.69 -0.30 1.05
C MET A 69 4.47 0.86 0.46
N VAL A 70 5.58 0.59 -0.24
CA VAL A 70 6.38 1.60 -0.93
C VAL A 70 5.54 2.27 -2.02
N THR A 71 4.82 1.51 -2.83
CA THR A 71 3.91 2.03 -3.86
C THR A 71 2.80 2.88 -3.25
N ALA A 72 2.15 2.39 -2.19
CA ALA A 72 1.10 3.17 -1.51
C ALA A 72 1.65 4.51 -0.98
N GLY A 73 2.80 4.48 -0.31
CA GLY A 73 3.47 5.69 0.19
C GLY A 73 3.86 6.65 -0.93
N LEU A 74 4.43 6.14 -2.03
CA LEU A 74 4.80 6.94 -3.19
C LEU A 74 3.59 7.63 -3.82
N MET A 75 2.48 6.92 -3.98
CA MET A 75 1.24 7.47 -4.53
C MET A 75 0.61 8.53 -3.60
N SER A 76 0.64 8.32 -2.28
CA SER A 76 0.21 9.34 -1.31
C SER A 76 1.08 10.58 -1.32
N ALA A 77 2.40 10.43 -1.54
CA ALA A 77 3.35 11.54 -1.57
C ALA A 77 3.46 12.23 -2.94
N ARG A 78 2.93 11.63 -4.02
CA ARG A 78 3.01 12.11 -5.40
C ARG A 78 2.67 13.60 -5.57
N PRO A 79 1.58 14.16 -4.98
CA PRO A 79 1.28 15.59 -5.13
C PRO A 79 2.39 16.54 -4.67
N HIS A 80 3.26 16.08 -3.77
CA HIS A 80 4.39 16.85 -3.24
C HIS A 80 5.72 16.53 -3.95
N LEU A 81 5.86 15.33 -4.49
CA LEU A 81 7.11 14.81 -5.03
C LEU A 81 7.19 14.85 -6.56
N GLU A 82 6.06 14.88 -7.27
CA GLU A 82 6.04 14.75 -8.74
C GLU A 82 6.71 15.94 -9.44
N SER A 83 6.58 17.14 -8.89
CA SER A 83 7.28 18.33 -9.45
C SER A 83 8.81 18.22 -9.34
N ILE A 84 9.31 17.44 -8.38
CA ILE A 84 10.75 17.25 -8.13
C ILE A 84 11.26 16.02 -8.91
N TYR A 85 10.47 14.95 -8.96
CA TYR A 85 10.86 13.64 -9.48
C TYR A 85 10.01 13.20 -10.69
N ALA A 86 9.62 14.14 -11.55
CA ALA A 86 8.70 13.91 -12.68
C ALA A 86 9.13 12.74 -13.60
N CYS A 87 10.43 12.64 -13.89
CA CYS A 87 10.97 11.55 -14.72
C CYS A 87 10.76 10.17 -14.07
N ALA A 88 10.93 10.06 -12.75
CA ALA A 88 10.74 8.80 -12.02
C ALA A 88 9.27 8.39 -12.00
N PHE A 89 8.34 9.34 -11.81
CA PHE A 89 6.90 9.06 -11.89
C PHE A 89 6.46 8.68 -13.31
N THR A 90 7.04 9.29 -14.34
CA THR A 90 6.76 8.93 -15.75
C THR A 90 7.19 7.49 -16.03
N GLU A 91 8.38 7.09 -15.58
CA GLU A 91 8.86 5.73 -15.72
C GLU A 91 7.99 4.74 -14.93
N TYR A 92 7.64 5.08 -13.69
CA TYR A 92 6.73 4.27 -12.87
C TYR A 92 5.37 4.06 -13.56
N ASP A 93 4.78 5.11 -14.12
CA ASP A 93 3.50 5.03 -14.83
C ASP A 93 3.62 4.17 -16.10
N HIS A 94 4.74 4.28 -16.82
CA HIS A 94 5.03 3.43 -17.97
C HIS A 94 5.12 1.94 -17.58
N LEU A 95 5.90 1.61 -16.54
CA LEU A 95 6.03 0.25 -16.03
C LEU A 95 4.69 -0.31 -15.52
N THR A 96 3.89 0.53 -14.85
CA THR A 96 2.55 0.15 -14.38
C THR A 96 1.62 -0.21 -15.52
N ARG A 97 1.66 0.55 -16.63
CA ARG A 97 0.86 0.23 -17.83
C ARG A 97 1.33 -1.06 -18.49
N LEU A 98 2.64 -1.25 -18.62
CA LEU A 98 3.21 -2.46 -19.19
C LEU A 98 2.78 -3.71 -18.41
N ASP A 99 2.85 -3.67 -17.07
CA ASP A 99 2.40 -4.78 -16.21
C ASP A 99 0.91 -5.10 -16.42
N GLN A 100 0.06 -4.07 -16.53
CA GLN A 100 -1.37 -4.26 -16.80
C GLN A 100 -1.62 -4.88 -18.18
N GLU A 101 -0.92 -4.42 -19.21
CA GLU A 101 -1.03 -4.96 -20.57
C GLU A 101 -0.59 -6.43 -20.63
N VAL A 102 0.57 -6.75 -20.06
CA VAL A 102 1.08 -8.12 -19.98
C VAL A 102 0.14 -9.00 -19.18
N GLY A 103 -0.35 -8.52 -18.03
CA GLY A 103 -1.31 -9.24 -17.20
C GLY A 103 -2.66 -9.48 -17.91
N HIS A 104 -3.10 -8.55 -18.74
CA HIS A 104 -4.30 -8.73 -19.56
C HIS A 104 -4.10 -9.78 -20.66
N MET A 105 -2.95 -9.74 -21.36
CA MET A 105 -2.60 -10.75 -22.38
C MET A 105 -2.51 -12.15 -21.77
N ALA A 106 -1.82 -12.30 -20.63
CA ALA A 106 -1.70 -13.59 -19.96
C ALA A 106 -3.07 -14.15 -19.53
N LYS A 107 -3.99 -13.30 -19.06
CA LYS A 107 -5.37 -13.72 -18.74
C LYS A 107 -6.13 -14.20 -19.97
N LEU A 108 -6.02 -13.48 -21.09
CA LEU A 108 -6.64 -13.87 -22.36
C LEU A 108 -6.12 -15.22 -22.84
N GLU A 109 -4.80 -15.42 -22.84
CA GLU A 109 -4.17 -16.69 -23.22
C GLU A 109 -4.65 -17.84 -22.34
N ASN A 110 -4.75 -17.64 -21.02
CA ASN A 110 -5.28 -18.64 -20.10
C ASN A 110 -6.73 -19.03 -20.43
N ILE A 111 -7.57 -18.06 -20.79
CA ILE A 111 -8.96 -18.33 -21.19
C ILE A 111 -9.01 -19.11 -22.50
N LEU A 112 -8.23 -18.71 -23.50
CA LEU A 112 -8.17 -19.39 -24.79
C LEU A 112 -7.68 -20.84 -24.64
N ASN A 113 -6.63 -21.06 -23.86
CA ASN A 113 -6.13 -22.39 -23.55
C ASN A 113 -7.18 -23.22 -22.79
N ALA A 114 -7.91 -22.61 -21.84
CA ALA A 114 -8.99 -23.29 -21.13
C ALA A 114 -10.13 -23.69 -22.07
N ILE A 115 -10.48 -22.85 -23.05
CA ILE A 115 -11.46 -23.20 -24.08
C ILE A 115 -10.93 -24.38 -24.90
N ASP A 116 -9.74 -24.26 -25.47
CA ASP A 116 -9.16 -25.25 -26.40
C ASP A 116 -9.09 -26.65 -25.76
N ASN A 117 -8.58 -26.73 -24.52
CA ASN A 117 -8.50 -27.97 -23.76
C ASN A 117 -9.85 -28.63 -23.46
N ASN A 118 -10.96 -27.87 -23.52
CA ASN A 118 -12.30 -28.39 -23.27
C ASN A 118 -13.12 -28.60 -24.54
N LEU A 119 -12.67 -28.13 -25.71
CA LEU A 119 -13.41 -28.28 -26.98
C LEU A 119 -13.63 -29.73 -27.38
N GLU A 120 -12.66 -30.62 -27.14
CA GLU A 120 -12.80 -32.05 -27.44
C GLU A 120 -13.78 -32.75 -26.49
N ARG A 121 -13.87 -32.28 -25.24
CA ARG A 121 -14.69 -32.90 -24.19
C ARG A 121 -16.11 -32.36 -24.14
N ILE A 122 -16.32 -31.14 -24.63
CA ILE A 122 -17.61 -30.43 -24.63
C ILE A 122 -17.85 -29.87 -26.04
N PRO A 123 -18.31 -30.68 -27.00
CA PRO A 123 -18.52 -30.23 -28.38
C PRO A 123 -19.51 -29.06 -28.51
N GLU A 124 -20.49 -28.96 -27.59
CA GLU A 124 -21.47 -27.88 -27.53
C GLU A 124 -20.83 -26.52 -27.22
N LEU A 125 -19.66 -26.51 -26.57
CA LEU A 125 -18.91 -25.29 -26.25
C LEU A 125 -18.54 -24.53 -27.52
N LYS A 126 -18.12 -25.25 -28.57
CA LYS A 126 -17.78 -24.65 -29.86
C LYS A 126 -18.99 -23.95 -30.48
N SER A 127 -20.12 -24.64 -30.55
CA SER A 127 -21.36 -24.09 -31.11
C SER A 127 -21.81 -22.86 -30.33
N ARG A 128 -21.73 -22.91 -29.00
CA ARG A 128 -22.12 -21.79 -28.13
C ARG A 128 -21.21 -20.58 -28.29
N ILE A 129 -19.90 -20.78 -28.42
CA ILE A 129 -18.94 -19.69 -28.71
C ILE A 129 -19.25 -19.05 -30.08
N GLN A 130 -19.55 -19.87 -31.09
CA GLN A 130 -19.93 -19.34 -32.43
C GLN A 130 -21.22 -18.51 -32.39
N GLU A 131 -22.21 -18.91 -31.59
CA GLU A 131 -23.42 -18.11 -31.38
C GLU A 131 -23.12 -16.78 -30.69
N LEU A 132 -22.26 -16.77 -29.67
CA LEU A 132 -21.86 -15.54 -28.96
C LEU A 132 -21.17 -14.55 -29.90
N VAL A 133 -20.24 -15.02 -30.74
CA VAL A 133 -19.56 -14.17 -31.75
C VAL A 133 -20.57 -13.54 -32.70
N LYS A 134 -21.54 -14.31 -33.21
CA LYS A 134 -22.60 -13.79 -34.08
C LYS A 134 -23.46 -12.73 -33.38
N GLN A 135 -23.75 -12.90 -32.10
CA GLN A 135 -24.51 -11.91 -31.32
C GLN A 135 -23.73 -10.59 -31.19
N TRP A 136 -22.42 -10.65 -30.93
CA TRP A 136 -21.57 -9.45 -30.84
C TRP A 136 -21.48 -8.67 -32.16
N ASP A 137 -21.35 -9.38 -33.29
CA ASP A 137 -21.36 -8.74 -34.60
C ASP A 137 -22.69 -8.02 -34.85
N MET A 138 -23.82 -8.64 -34.50
CA MET A 138 -25.14 -8.01 -34.65
C MET A 138 -25.35 -6.78 -33.75
N GLU A 139 -24.83 -6.78 -32.52
CA GLU A 139 -24.88 -5.63 -31.62
C GLU A 139 -23.98 -4.48 -32.10
N SER A 140 -22.78 -4.79 -32.59
CA SER A 140 -21.84 -3.78 -33.11
C SER A 140 -22.39 -3.03 -34.33
N HIS A 141 -23.19 -3.70 -35.16
CA HIS A 141 -23.87 -3.10 -36.32
C HIS A 141 -25.14 -2.31 -35.96
N ARG A 142 -25.66 -2.44 -34.72
CA ARG A 142 -26.82 -1.68 -34.23
C ARG A 142 -26.45 -0.40 -33.49
N SER A 143 -25.19 -0.26 -33.08
CA SER A 143 -24.68 0.90 -32.34
C SER A 143 -23.91 1.91 -33.21
N GLN A 144 -23.85 1.69 -34.52
CA GLN A 144 -23.44 2.67 -35.55
C GLN A 144 -24.67 3.26 -36.24
#